data_AF-A0A929GPP7-F1
#
_entry.id   AF-A0A929GPP7-F1
#
_cell.length_a   1.000
_cell.length_b   1.000
_cell.length_c   1.000
_cell.angle_alpha   90.00
_cell.angle_beta   90.00
_cell.angle_gamma   90.00
#
_symmetry.space_group_name_H-M   'P 1'
#
loop_
_entity.id
_entity.type
_entity.pdbx_description
1 polymer ?
#
loop_
_entity_poly.entity_id
_entity_poly.type
_entity_poly.pdbx_seq_one_letter_code
_entity_poly.pdbx_strand_id
1 'polypeptide(L)' 'NDEFTIKDGDRVAQMVIAKFEHTKWEEVNVLNETLRGEGGFGSTGI' A
#
# COMPACT_ATOMS: atom_id res chain seq x y z
N ASN A 1 -18.90 -17.35 -6.69
CA ASN A 1 -17.53 -17.62 -6.23
C ASN A 1 -17.23 -18.95 -6.84
N ASP A 2 -16.61 -18.89 -8.02
CA ASP A 2 -16.65 -19.97 -8.97
C ASP A 2 -15.25 -20.57 -9.02
N GLU A 3 -15.17 -21.90 -9.03
CA GLU A 3 -13.88 -22.58 -9.01
C GLU A 3 -13.09 -22.26 -10.29
N PHE A 4 -11.80 -21.99 -10.12
CA PHE A 4 -10.86 -21.80 -11.23
C PHE A 4 -9.68 -22.76 -11.08
N THR A 5 -9.51 -23.66 -12.04
CA THR A 5 -8.41 -24.63 -12.05
C THR A 5 -7.19 -24.05 -12.75
N ILE A 6 -6.10 -23.92 -11.99
CA ILE A 6 -4.77 -23.54 -12.51
C ILE A 6 -4.08 -24.80 -13.03
N LYS A 7 -3.46 -24.70 -14.21
CA LYS A 7 -2.70 -25.79 -14.84
C LYS A 7 -1.21 -25.56 -14.72
N ASP A 8 -0.44 -26.63 -14.88
CA ASP A 8 1.01 -26.57 -14.94
C ASP A 8 1.46 -25.62 -16.06
N GLY A 9 2.21 -24.58 -15.70
CA GLY A 9 2.72 -23.55 -16.61
C GLY A 9 1.88 -22.27 -16.70
N ASP A 10 0.72 -22.19 -16.03
CA ASP A 10 -0.09 -20.98 -16.03
C ASP A 10 0.60 -19.82 -15.28
N ARG A 11 0.57 -18.63 -15.88
CA ARG A 11 1.01 -17.40 -15.23
C ARG A 11 -0.12 -16.84 -14.38
N VAL A 12 0.02 -16.94 -13.06
CA VAL A 12 -1.01 -16.52 -12.10
C VAL A 12 -0.70 -15.21 -11.38
N ALA A 13 0.51 -14.69 -11.57
CA ALA A 13 0.98 -13.44 -10.97
C ALA A 13 2.18 -12.89 -11.76
N GLN A 14 2.65 -11.72 -11.36
CA GLN A 14 3.85 -11.08 -11.90
C GLN A 14 4.69 -10.43 -10.79
N MET A 15 6.01 -10.47 -10.94
CA MET A 15 6.94 -9.84 -10.01
C MET A 15 7.06 -8.35 -10.32
N VAL A 16 7.05 -7.53 -9.27
CA VAL A 16 7.37 -6.09 -9.36
C VAL A 16 8.58 -5.84 -8.47
N ILE A 17 9.64 -5.31 -9.05
CA ILE A 17 10.83 -4.87 -8.31
C ILE A 17 10.72 -3.36 -8.16
N ALA A 18 10.50 -2.91 -6.92
CA ALA A 18 10.38 -1.49 -6.59
C ALA A 18 11.41 -1.10 -5.53
N LYS A 19 11.87 0.15 -5.59
CA LYS A 19 12.74 0.71 -4.56
C LYS A 19 11.95 0.85 -3.26
N PHE A 20 12.58 0.48 -2.15
CA PHE A 20 12.07 0.75 -0.81
C PHE A 20 13.23 1.26 0.06
N GLU A 21 12.89 1.96 1.13
CA GLU A 21 13.86 2.57 2.04
C GLU A 21 13.79 1.90 3.41
N HIS A 22 14.96 1.71 4.03
CA HIS A 22 15.04 1.32 5.43
C HIS A 22 15.14 2.57 6.28
N THR A 23 14.12 2.82 7.10
CA THR A 23 14.08 3.96 8.00
C THR A 23 14.25 3.50 9.46
N LYS A 24 14.75 4.41 10.30
CA LYS A 24 14.72 4.24 11.75
C LYS A 24 13.53 5.02 12.28
N TRP A 25 12.77 4.39 13.17
CA TRP A 25 11.68 5.06 13.86
C TRP A 25 12.24 6.03 14.91
N GLU A 26 11.69 7.24 14.94
CA GLU A 26 11.94 8.23 15.98
C GLU A 26 10.61 8.47 16.70
N GLU A 27 10.57 8.11 17.98
CA GLU A 27 9.37 8.27 18.79
C GLU A 27 9.21 9.73 19.24
N VAL A 28 8.03 10.30 18.99
CA VAL A 28 7.67 11.67 19.37
C VAL A 28 6.25 11.71 19.91
N ASN A 29 5.97 12.63 20.83
CA ASN A 29 4.63 12.79 21.40
C ASN A 29 3.63 13.40 20.42
N VAL A 30 4.10 14.24 19.49
CA VAL A 30 3.26 15.01 18.55
C VAL A 30 3.98 15.13 17.20
N LEU A 31 3.24 14.95 16.11
CA LEU A 31 3.70 15.19 14.73
C LEU A 31 3.35 16.61 14.27
N ASN A 32 4.08 17.14 13.30
CA ASN A 32 3.76 18.43 12.68
C ASN A 32 2.41 18.35 11.92
N GLU A 33 1.64 19.43 11.97
CA GLU A 33 0.42 19.56 11.19
C GLU A 33 0.71 19.72 9.69
N THR A 34 -0.22 19.27 8.86
CA THR A 34 -0.20 19.47 7.40
C THR A 34 -1.60 19.88 6.93
N LEU A 35 -1.71 20.49 5.75
CA LEU A 35 -3.00 20.84 5.14
C LEU A 35 -3.95 19.64 4.98
N ARG A 36 -3.40 18.43 4.83
CA ARG A 36 -4.18 17.19 4.70
C ARG A 36 -4.71 16.69 6.05
N GLY A 37 -3.99 16.96 7.13
CA GLY A 37 -4.31 16.47 8.47
C GLY A 37 -4.60 14.96 8.49
N GLU A 38 -5.67 14.59 9.17
CA GLU A 38 -6.16 13.21 9.31
C GLU A 38 -6.97 12.70 8.11
N GLY A 39 -7.07 13.47 7.03
CA GLY A 39 -7.86 13.10 5.85
C GLY A 39 -7.48 11.73 5.29
N GLY A 40 -8.45 10.85 5.06
CA GLY A 40 -8.29 9.50 4.50
C GLY A 40 -9.53 9.09 3.71
N PHE A 41 -9.60 7.84 3.23
CA PHE A 41 -10.84 7.22 2.73
C PHE A 41 -11.67 8.07 1.73
N GLY A 42 -11.03 8.62 0.70
CA GLY A 42 -11.75 9.46 -0.28
C GLY A 42 -12.12 10.86 0.24
N SER A 43 -11.40 11.37 1.24
CA SER A 43 -11.57 12.73 1.81
C SER A 43 -11.49 13.87 0.80
N THR A 44 -10.94 13.65 -0.39
CA THR A 44 -10.91 14.62 -1.49
C THR A 44 -12.16 14.56 -2.37
N GLY A 45 -13.09 13.63 -2.12
CA GLY A 45 -14.27 13.40 -2.96
C GLY A 45 -13.92 12.84 -4.34
N ILE A 46 -14.90 12.96 -5.25
CA ILE A 46 -14.79 12.80 -6.71
C ILE A 46 -14.75 14.20 -7.32
#